data_AF-A0A917E2J1-F1
#
_entry.id   AF-A0A917E2J1-F1
#
_cell.length_a   1.000
_cell.length_b   1.000
_cell.length_c   1.000
_cell.angle_alpha   90.00
_cell.angle_beta   90.00
_cell.angle_gamma   90.00
#
_symmetry.space_group_name_H-M   'P 1'
#
loop_
_entity.id
_entity.type
_entity.pdbx_description
1 polymer ?
#
loop_
_entity_poly.entity_id
_entity_poly.type
_entity_poly.pdbx_seq_one_letter_code
_entity_poly.pdbx_strand_id
1 'polypeptide(L)'
;MGKVIEMERKVTKFGNSLGITMTEALKQIGLELGDTVHIDVKETDGEIIIRKANKIELPAGIGPDFIETLSQVMEQYDDTLKGLKDR
;
A
#
# COMPACT_ATOMS: atom_id res chain seq x y z
N MET A 1 14.88 10.40 8.11
CA MET A 1 13.85 9.92 9.05
C MET A 1 12.52 10.55 8.64
N GLY A 2 11.50 9.73 8.37
CA GLY A 2 10.17 10.24 8.02
C GLY A 2 9.52 10.94 9.22
N LYS A 3 8.76 12.00 8.97
CA LYS A 3 8.00 12.70 10.00
C LYS A 3 6.86 11.81 10.48
N VAL A 4 6.87 11.41 11.74
CA VAL A 4 5.74 10.72 12.39
C VAL A 4 4.85 11.79 13.02
N ILE A 5 3.54 11.69 12.80
CA ILE A 5 2.55 12.55 13.44
C ILE A 5 1.68 11.70 14.34
N GLU A 6 1.63 12.09 15.61
CA GLU A 6 0.77 11.50 16.61
C GLU A 6 -0.53 12.31 16.69
N MET A 7 -1.67 11.63 16.73
CA MET A 7 -2.97 12.27 16.85
C MET A 7 -3.92 11.40 17.66
N GLU A 8 -4.64 12.03 18.58
CA GLU A 8 -5.76 11.41 19.28
C GLU A 8 -7.07 11.90 18.66
N ARG A 9 -7.94 10.95 18.29
CA ARG A 9 -9.25 11.24 17.72
C ARG A 9 -10.31 10.37 18.38
N LYS A 10 -11.48 10.96 18.61
CA LYS A 10 -12.63 10.25 19.17
C LYS A 10 -13.26 9.37 18.09
N VAL A 11 -13.60 8.13 18.46
CA VAL A 11 -14.45 7.26 17.64
C VAL A 11 -15.88 7.79 17.66
N THR A 12 -16.46 8.01 16.48
CA THR A 12 -17.80 8.54 16.29
C THR A 12 -18.66 7.60 15.46
N LYS A 13 -19.98 7.69 15.63
CA LYS A 13 -20.95 6.90 14.87
C LYS A 13 -21.27 7.59 13.54
N PHE A 14 -21.16 6.85 12.45
CA PHE A 14 -21.54 7.25 11.09
C PHE A 14 -22.64 6.32 10.60
N GLY A 15 -23.91 6.72 10.71
CA GLY A 15 -25.04 5.84 10.42
C GLY A 15 -25.02 4.60 11.33
N ASN A 16 -24.87 3.41 10.76
CA ASN A 16 -24.74 2.15 11.51
C ASN A 16 -23.29 1.72 11.75
N SER A 17 -22.31 2.51 11.30
CA SER A 17 -20.88 2.21 11.42
C SER A 17 -20.21 3.07 12.49
N LEU A 18 -19.02 2.65 12.91
CA LEU A 18 -18.09 3.48 13.67
C LEU A 18 -16.99 3.98 12.74
N GLY A 19 -16.43 5.14 13.05
CA GLY A 19 -15.30 5.68 12.32
C GLY A 19 -14.57 6.77 13.08
N ILE A 20 -13.49 7.24 12.48
CA ILE A 20 -12.65 8.34 12.97
C ILE A 20 -12.38 9.30 11.81
N THR A 21 -12.17 10.58 12.13
CA THR A 21 -11.78 11.58 11.14
C THR A 21 -10.26 11.67 11.05
N MET A 22 -9.72 11.53 9.84
CA MET A 22 -8.27 11.42 9.60
C MET A 22 -7.76 12.34 8.47
N THR A 23 -8.49 13.41 8.14
CA THR A 23 -8.22 14.25 6.96
C THR A 23 -6.76 14.68 6.81
N GLU A 24 -6.11 15.09 7.91
CA GLU A 24 -4.71 15.53 7.89
C GLU A 24 -3.73 14.37 7.64
N ALA A 25 -3.97 13.20 8.25
CA ALA A 25 -3.17 12.00 8.03
C ALA A 25 -3.30 11.49 6.58
N LEU A 26 -4.52 11.42 6.07
CA LEU A 26 -4.80 10.97 4.70
C LEU A 26 -4.11 11.87 3.68
N LYS A 27 -4.18 13.20 3.85
CA LYS A 27 -3.49 14.18 2.97
C LYS A 27 -1.97 14.02 2.99
N GLN A 28 -1.37 13.67 4.12
CA GLN A 28 0.09 13.51 4.22
C GLN A 28 0.61 12.31 3.47
N ILE A 29 -0.16 11.23 3.41
CA ILE A 29 0.16 10.11 2.55
C ILE A 29 -0.34 10.32 1.12
N GLY A 30 -1.04 11.42 0.84
CA GLY A 30 -1.54 11.82 -0.48
C GLY A 30 -2.76 11.05 -0.95
N LEU A 31 -3.63 10.65 -0.01
CA LEU A 31 -4.93 10.05 -0.32
C LEU A 31 -5.99 11.14 -0.52
N GLU A 32 -6.85 10.93 -1.51
CA GLU A 32 -7.96 11.81 -1.86
C GLU A 32 -9.31 11.06 -1.81
N LEU A 33 -10.41 11.80 -1.97
CA LEU A 33 -11.74 11.22 -2.02
C LEU A 33 -11.87 10.29 -3.23
N GLY A 34 -12.23 9.02 -2.98
CA GLY A 34 -12.37 8.01 -4.02
C GLY A 34 -11.18 7.05 -4.10
N ASP A 35 -10.05 7.36 -3.44
CA ASP A 35 -8.92 6.44 -3.36
C ASP A 35 -9.26 5.21 -2.53
N THR A 36 -8.60 4.10 -2.86
CA THR A 36 -8.70 2.84 -2.12
C THR A 36 -7.51 2.69 -1.18
N VAL A 37 -7.75 2.05 -0.04
CA VAL A 37 -6.72 1.72 0.96
C VAL A 37 -6.77 0.25 1.33
N HIS A 38 -5.61 -0.31 1.69
CA HIS A 38 -5.54 -1.56 2.43
C HIS A 38 -5.56 -1.28 3.92
N ILE A 39 -6.32 -2.08 4.65
CA ILE A 39 -6.47 -2.00 6.10
C ILE A 39 -6.10 -3.36 6.66
N ASP A 40 -5.02 -3.41 7.44
CA ASP A 40 -4.66 -4.58 8.23
C ASP A 40 -5.07 -4.34 9.68
N VAL A 41 -5.72 -5.33 10.30
CA VAL A 41 -6.11 -5.29 11.71
C VAL A 41 -5.26 -6.31 12.46
N LYS A 42 -4.42 -5.82 13.36
CA LYS A 42 -3.60 -6.65 14.25
C LYS A 42 -4.27 -6.72 15.62
N GLU A 43 -5.21 -7.64 15.77
CA GLU A 43 -6.03 -7.74 16.98
C GLU A 43 -5.21 -7.96 18.26
N THR A 44 -4.09 -8.71 18.16
CA THR A 44 -3.20 -8.96 19.31
C THR A 44 -2.52 -7.71 19.85
N ASP A 45 -2.23 -6.78 18.95
CA ASP A 45 -1.48 -5.55 19.26
C ASP A 45 -2.45 -4.37 19.49
N GLY A 46 -3.74 -4.56 19.17
CA GLY A 46 -4.75 -3.50 19.19
C GLY A 46 -4.54 -2.45 18.11
N GLU A 47 -3.85 -2.80 17.01
CA GLU A 47 -3.42 -1.84 15.98
C GLU A 47 -4.21 -2.01 14.68
N ILE A 48 -4.45 -0.89 14.00
CA ILE A 48 -4.94 -0.85 12.62
C ILE A 48 -3.89 -0.13 11.77
N ILE A 49 -3.42 -0.80 10.72
CA ILE A 49 -2.46 -0.23 9.77
C ILE A 49 -3.20 0.08 8.47
N ILE A 50 -3.20 1.36 8.08
CA ILE A 50 -3.83 1.84 6.85
C ILE A 50 -2.75 2.23 5.85
N ARG A 51 -2.81 1.68 4.64
CA ARG A 51 -1.84 1.91 3.57
C ARG A 51 -2.57 2.25 2.27
N LYS A 52 -1.98 3.08 1.43
CA LYS A 52 -2.47 3.30 0.06
C LYS A 52 -2.60 1.95 -0.65
N ALA A 53 -3.73 1.73 -1.32
CA ALA A 53 -3.81 0.61 -2.24
C ALA A 53 -3.01 0.98 -3.49
N ASN A 54 -1.79 0.46 -3.60
CA ASN A 54 -1.06 0.45 -4.85
C ASN A 54 -1.70 -0.61 -5.74
N LYS A 55 -2.88 -0.30 -6.29
CA LYS A 55 -3.47 -1.12 -7.34
C LYS A 55 -2.58 -0.92 -8.56
N ILE A 56 -1.58 -1.78 -8.73
CA ILE A 56 -0.94 -1.93 -10.03
C ILE A 56 -2.03 -2.52 -10.91
N GLU A 57 -2.76 -1.66 -11.62
CA GLU A 57 -3.59 -2.12 -12.70
C GLU A 57 -2.63 -2.67 -13.75
N LEU A 58 -2.55 -4.00 -13.79
CA LEU A 58 -1.76 -4.67 -14.81
C LEU A 58 -2.30 -4.20 -16.16
N PRO A 59 -1.42 -3.82 -17.10
CA PRO A 59 -1.85 -3.48 -18.45
C PRO A 59 -2.79 -4.54 -19.00
N ALA A 60 -3.80 -4.13 -19.77
CA ALA A 60 -4.74 -5.06 -20.37
C ALA A 60 -3.98 -6.18 -21.12
N GLY A 61 -4.25 -7.44 -20.76
CA GLY A 61 -3.55 -8.61 -21.31
C GLY A 61 -2.39 -9.14 -20.46
N ILE A 62 -2.05 -8.48 -19.35
CA ILE A 62 -1.04 -8.97 -18.40
C ILE A 62 -1.75 -9.56 -17.18
N GLY A 63 -1.66 -10.88 -17.02
CA GLY A 63 -2.16 -11.60 -15.85
C GLY A 63 -1.16 -11.56 -14.67
N PRO A 64 -1.62 -11.82 -13.44
CA PRO A 64 -0.76 -11.94 -12.27
C PRO A 64 0.37 -12.96 -12.46
N ASP A 65 0.06 -14.11 -13.07
CA ASP A 65 1.01 -15.21 -13.34
C ASP A 65 2.18 -14.77 -14.21
N PHE A 66 1.96 -13.82 -15.13
CA PHE A 66 3.02 -13.25 -15.96
C PHE A 66 4.00 -12.45 -15.12
N ILE A 67 3.50 -11.67 -14.15
CA ILE A 67 4.35 -10.86 -13.27
C ILE A 67 5.16 -11.77 -12.32
N GLU A 68 4.56 -12.83 -11.81
CA GLU A 68 5.27 -13.82 -10.99
C GLU A 68 6.37 -14.50 -11.79
N THR A 69 6.06 -14.95 -13.02
CA THR A 69 7.05 -15.56 -13.92
C THR A 69 8.18 -14.58 -14.26
N LEU A 70 7.84 -13.33 -14.57
CA LEU A 70 8.83 -12.29 -14.85
C LEU A 70 9.74 -12.04 -13.65
N SER A 71 9.17 -11.98 -12.45
CA SER A 71 9.94 -11.79 -11.21
C SER A 71 10.90 -12.94 -10.97
N GLN A 72 10.47 -14.19 -11.16
CA GLN A 72 11.33 -15.37 -11.04
C GLN A 72 12.47 -15.36 -12.06
N VAL A 73 12.21 -14.96 -13.31
CA VAL A 73 13.24 -14.83 -14.34
C VAL A 73 14.22 -13.71 -13.98
N MET A 74 13.74 -12.56 -13.52
CA MET A 74 14.60 -11.46 -13.10
C MET A 74 15.51 -11.86 -11.94
N GLU A 75 15.00 -12.61 -10.96
CA GLU A 75 15.81 -13.15 -9.85
C GLU A 75 16.83 -14.18 -10.35
N GLN A 76 16.42 -15.12 -11.22
CA GLN A 76 17.30 -16.17 -11.73
C GLN A 76 18.49 -15.62 -12.51
N TYR A 77 18.30 -14.52 -13.24
CA TYR A 77 19.32 -13.93 -14.10
C TYR A 77 19.88 -12.61 -13.56
N ASP A 78 19.65 -12.27 -12.30
CA ASP A 78 20.03 -10.99 -11.69
C ASP A 78 21.52 -10.66 -11.91
N ASP A 79 22.42 -11.61 -11.66
CA ASP A 79 23.87 -11.43 -11.88
C ASP A 79 24.23 -11.19 -13.35
N THR A 80 23.51 -11.84 -14.27
CA THR A 80 23.72 -11.68 -15.72
C THR A 80 23.21 -10.31 -16.18
N LEU A 81 22.03 -9.91 -15.71
CA LEU A 81 21.41 -8.63 -16.01
C LEU A 81 22.23 -7.46 -15.46
N LYS A 82 22.79 -7.60 -14.24
CA LYS A 82 23.73 -6.64 -13.66
C LYS A 82 25.03 -6.55 -14.48
N GLY A 83 25.56 -7.67 -14.96
CA GLY A 83 26.76 -7.69 -15.81
C GLY A 83 26.60 -7.00 -17.17
N LEU A 84 25.36 -6.85 -17.66
CA LEU A 84 25.05 -6.10 -18.89
C LEU A 84 24.99 -4.58 -18.67
N LYS A 85 24.90 -4.10 -17.43
CA LYS A 85 24.82 -2.67 -17.10
C LYS A 85 26.14 -1.92 -17.37
N ASP A 86 27.27 -2.62 -17.30
CA ASP A 86 28.61 -2.04 -17.46
C ASP A 86 29.13 -2.08 -18.91
N ARG A 87 28.22 -2.20 -19.89
CA ARG A 87 28.53 -2.20 -21.33
C ARG A 87 27.83 -1.08 -22.10
#